data_AF-A0A5B0MBE6-F1
#
_entry.id   AF-A0A5B0MBE6-F1
#
_cell.length_a   1.000
_cell.length_b   1.000
_cell.length_c   1.000
_cell.angle_alpha   90.00
_cell.angle_beta   90.00
_cell.angle_gamma   90.00
#
_symmetry.space_group_name_H-M   'P 1'
#
loop_
_entity.id
_entity.type
_entity.pdbx_description
1 polymer ?
#
loop_
_entity_poly.entity_id
_entity_poly.type
_entity_poly.pdbx_seq_one_letter_code
_entity_poly.pdbx_strand_id
1 'polypeptide(L)'
;MSTLKSIRWQRLRYYPKTHLYPTVPFDKEKYKPLRHPTPDEVSKACELVDRKFFLMNFGRVVLVDPNDEDSVIAVMEFTPWDQLTETDKENLNFISSFLHQSKEFVNPVGSSTRSWG
;
A
#
# COMPACT_ATOMS: atom_id res chain seq x y z
N MET A 1 10.21 24.72 -9.11
CA MET A 1 9.61 24.16 -10.33
C MET A 1 8.40 23.32 -9.93
N SER A 2 7.20 23.70 -10.37
CA SER A 2 5.95 23.03 -9.97
C SER A 2 5.84 21.65 -10.63
N THR A 3 6.00 20.59 -9.85
CA THR A 3 5.83 19.19 -10.26
C THR A 3 4.36 18.79 -10.45
N LEU A 4 3.41 19.70 -10.15
CA LEU A 4 1.96 19.47 -10.24
C LEU A 4 1.44 19.24 -11.67
N LYS A 5 2.25 19.49 -12.71
CA LYS A 5 1.79 19.40 -14.11
C LYS A 5 2.14 18.09 -14.84
N SER A 6 2.87 17.16 -14.21
CA SER A 6 3.20 15.88 -14.87
C SER A 6 2.13 14.84 -14.60
N ILE A 7 1.32 14.53 -15.62
CA ILE A 7 0.45 13.34 -15.61
C ILE A 7 1.34 12.11 -15.82
N ARG A 8 1.22 11.13 -14.94
CA ARG A 8 1.88 9.83 -15.06
C ARG A 8 0.82 8.76 -15.34
N TRP A 9 0.79 8.33 -16.59
CA TRP A 9 0.00 7.19 -17.01
C TRP A 9 0.67 5.92 -16.50
N GLN A 10 -0.06 5.15 -15.69
CA GLN A 10 0.39 3.86 -15.21
C GLN A 10 -0.64 2.78 -15.58
N ARG A 11 -0.19 1.82 -16.39
CA ARG A 11 -0.98 0.62 -16.65
C ARG A 11 -0.88 -0.29 -15.44
N LEU A 12 -2.03 -0.68 -14.89
CA LEU A 12 -2.07 -1.63 -13.78
C LEU A 12 -1.48 -2.96 -14.26
N ARG A 13 -0.38 -3.39 -13.63
CA ARG A 13 0.21 -4.71 -13.86
C ARG A 13 0.00 -5.57 -12.63
N TYR A 14 -0.89 -6.55 -12.76
CA TYR A 14 -1.05 -7.58 -11.75
C TYR A 14 -0.03 -8.70 -11.99
N TYR A 15 0.72 -9.06 -10.96
CA TYR A 15 1.71 -10.14 -11.01
C TYR A 15 1.24 -11.34 -10.16
N PRO A 16 0.37 -12.22 -10.69
CA PRO A 16 -0.28 -13.29 -9.91
C PRO A 16 0.68 -14.29 -9.25
N LYS A 17 1.92 -14.39 -9.75
CA LYS A 17 2.94 -15.34 -9.26
C LYS A 17 4.00 -14.69 -8.38
N THR A 18 3.86 -13.42 -8.01
CA THR A 18 4.83 -12.72 -7.16
C THR A 18 4.45 -12.87 -5.69
N HIS A 19 4.83 -14.00 -5.10
CA HIS A 19 4.76 -14.16 -3.65
C HIS A 19 5.91 -13.37 -3.00
N LEU A 20 5.59 -12.43 -2.11
CA LEU A 20 6.60 -11.67 -1.36
C LEU A 20 7.39 -12.57 -0.39
N TYR A 21 6.71 -13.56 0.19
CA TYR A 21 7.29 -14.48 1.17
C TYR A 21 7.12 -15.95 0.74
N PRO A 22 7.78 -16.39 -0.34
CA PRO A 22 7.56 -17.72 -0.91
C PRO A 22 8.05 -18.86 0.00
N THR A 23 8.95 -18.57 0.95
CA THR A 23 9.57 -19.55 1.85
C THR A 23 8.91 -19.60 3.23
N VAL A 24 7.99 -18.67 3.54
CA VAL A 24 7.26 -18.70 4.81
C VAL A 24 6.24 -19.83 4.76
N PRO A 25 6.32 -20.82 5.68
CA PRO A 25 5.39 -21.94 5.69
C PRO A 25 3.95 -21.45 5.89
N PHE A 26 3.02 -21.99 5.09
CA PHE A 26 1.62 -21.54 5.04
C PHE A 26 0.67 -22.71 5.27
N ASP A 27 -0.22 -22.57 6.25
CA ASP A 27 -1.33 -23.49 6.51
C ASP A 27 -2.47 -23.16 5.54
N LYS A 28 -2.70 -24.07 4.58
CA LYS A 28 -3.73 -23.90 3.55
C LYS A 28 -5.15 -24.04 4.10
N GLU A 29 -5.36 -24.83 5.15
CA GLU A 29 -6.69 -25.05 5.73
C GLU A 29 -7.14 -23.84 6.55
N LYS A 30 -6.22 -23.26 7.33
CA LYS A 30 -6.49 -22.07 8.14
C LYS A 30 -6.18 -20.76 7.43
N TYR A 31 -5.75 -20.84 6.16
CA TYR A 31 -5.36 -19.72 5.32
C TYR A 31 -4.44 -18.72 6.05
N LYS A 32 -3.39 -19.21 6.70
CA LYS A 32 -2.50 -18.38 7.51
C LYS A 32 -1.05 -18.85 7.49
N PRO A 33 -0.08 -17.91 7.57
CA PRO A 33 1.31 -18.28 7.77
C PRO A 33 1.50 -18.94 9.13
N LEU A 34 2.35 -19.96 9.20
CA LEU A 34 2.66 -20.69 10.43
C LEU A 34 3.63 -19.93 11.34
N ARG A 35 4.42 -19.00 10.77
CA ARG A 35 5.38 -18.16 11.50
C ARG A 35 5.55 -16.79 10.84
N HIS A 36 6.19 -15.89 11.57
CA HIS A 36 6.67 -14.61 11.06
C HIS A 36 7.80 -14.80 10.03
N PRO A 37 7.92 -13.92 9.03
CA PRO A 37 9.11 -13.87 8.17
C PRO A 37 10.38 -13.63 8.99
N THR A 38 11.49 -14.24 8.58
CA THR A 38 12.81 -13.92 9.14
C THR A 38 13.32 -12.58 8.59
N PRO A 39 14.28 -11.92 9.25
CA PRO A 39 14.90 -10.71 8.72
C PRO A 39 15.43 -10.88 7.28
N ASP A 40 16.01 -12.04 6.96
CA ASP A 40 16.50 -12.35 5.60
C ASP A 40 15.37 -12.45 4.57
N GLU A 41 14.23 -13.02 4.96
CA GLU A 41 13.04 -13.09 4.09
C GLU A 41 12.44 -11.71 3.85
N VAL A 42 12.42 -10.85 4.87
CA VAL A 42 12.01 -9.44 4.74
C VAL A 42 12.95 -8.70 3.79
N SER A 43 14.27 -8.85 3.95
CA SER A 43 15.24 -8.19 3.07
C SER A 43 15.04 -8.59 1.60
N LYS A 44 14.83 -9.88 1.33
CA LYS A 44 14.54 -10.37 -0.03
C LYS A 44 13.22 -9.84 -0.59
N ALA A 45 12.20 -9.73 0.26
CA ALA A 45 10.93 -9.14 -0.13
C ALA A 45 11.09 -7.66 -0.52
N CYS A 46 11.87 -6.88 0.25
CA CYS A 46 12.21 -5.50 -0.08
C CYS A 46 12.93 -5.40 -1.44
N GLU A 47 13.97 -6.21 -1.68
CA GLU A 47 14.68 -6.23 -2.97
C GLU A 47 13.75 -6.55 -4.16
N LEU A 48 12.81 -7.47 -3.97
CA LEU A 48 11.81 -7.82 -4.98
C LEU A 48 10.87 -6.64 -5.26
N VAL A 49 10.43 -5.95 -4.21
CA VAL A 49 9.57 -4.77 -4.31
C VAL A 49 10.28 -3.65 -5.06
N ASP A 50 11.50 -3.30 -4.64
CA ASP A 50 12.28 -2.21 -5.23
C ASP A 50 12.60 -2.43 -6.71
N ARG A 51 12.75 -3.70 -7.12
CA ARG A 51 13.05 -4.06 -8.50
C ARG A 51 11.82 -4.13 -9.40
N LYS A 52 10.67 -4.62 -8.90
CA LYS A 52 9.50 -4.93 -9.73
C LYS A 52 8.39 -3.89 -9.64
N PHE A 53 8.31 -3.18 -8.52
CA PHE A 53 7.24 -2.24 -8.24
C PHE A 53 7.79 -0.82 -8.27
N PHE A 54 6.90 0.13 -8.52
CA PHE A 54 7.23 1.53 -8.55
C PHE A 54 6.48 2.23 -7.43
N LEU A 55 7.20 2.98 -6.59
CA LEU A 55 6.58 3.78 -5.54
C LEU A 55 5.94 5.03 -6.14
N MET A 56 4.63 5.16 -5.94
CA MET A 56 3.84 6.27 -6.44
C MET A 56 3.76 7.35 -5.35
N ASN A 57 4.61 8.37 -5.45
CA ASN A 57 4.79 9.38 -4.39
C ASN A 57 4.63 10.84 -4.85
N PHE A 58 4.39 11.10 -6.14
CA PHE A 58 4.11 12.45 -6.65
C PHE A 58 3.39 12.43 -8.00
N GLY A 59 2.79 13.56 -8.37
CA GLY A 59 2.11 13.78 -9.64
C GLY A 59 0.68 13.24 -9.67
N ARG A 60 0.06 13.30 -10.86
CA ARG A 60 -1.28 12.71 -11.08
C ARG A 60 -1.11 11.34 -11.72
N VAL A 61 -1.41 10.30 -10.98
CA VAL A 61 -1.41 8.93 -11.50
C VAL A 61 -2.77 8.63 -12.09
N VAL A 62 -2.78 8.17 -13.33
CA VAL A 62 -3.96 7.55 -13.94
C VAL A 62 -3.73 6.04 -14.05
N LEU A 63 -4.60 5.25 -13.41
CA LEU A 63 -4.66 3.80 -13.51
C LEU A 63 -5.63 3.40 -14.61
N VAL A 64 -5.14 2.66 -15.60
CA VAL A 64 -5.92 2.16 -16.75
C VAL A 64 -6.12 0.65 -16.63
N ASP A 65 -7.28 0.16 -17.06
CA ASP A 65 -7.58 -1.27 -17.09
C ASP A 65 -6.62 -2.01 -18.05
N PRO A 66 -5.97 -3.10 -17.62
CA PRO A 66 -5.11 -3.87 -18.50
C PRO A 66 -5.85 -4.56 -19.65
N ASN A 67 -7.15 -4.82 -19.53
CA ASN A 67 -7.99 -5.52 -20.51
C ASN A 67 -8.78 -4.57 -21.42
N ASP A 68 -8.92 -3.30 -21.03
CA ASP A 68 -9.58 -2.25 -21.82
C ASP A 68 -8.79 -0.93 -21.70
N GLU A 69 -8.06 -0.60 -22.76
CA GLU A 69 -7.14 0.55 -22.75
C GLU A 69 -7.85 1.91 -22.71
N ASP A 70 -9.15 1.95 -23.01
CA ASP A 70 -9.98 3.16 -22.94
C ASP A 70 -10.62 3.36 -21.54
N SER A 71 -10.57 2.33 -20.69
CA SER A 71 -11.16 2.36 -19.35
C SER A 71 -10.17 2.81 -18.28
N VAL A 72 -10.47 3.95 -17.65
CA VAL A 72 -9.75 4.43 -16.47
C VAL A 72 -10.36 3.84 -15.21
N ILE A 73 -9.56 3.11 -14.44
CA ILE A 73 -9.96 2.55 -13.13
C ILE A 73 -9.95 3.64 -12.06
N ALA A 74 -8.90 4.44 -12.00
CA ALA A 74 -8.75 5.47 -10.98
C ALA A 74 -7.80 6.59 -11.41
N VAL A 75 -8.04 7.78 -10.86
CA VAL A 75 -7.10 8.91 -10.92
C VAL A 75 -6.74 9.29 -9.51
N MET A 76 -5.44 9.28 -9.20
CA MET A 76 -4.91 9.65 -7.90
C MET A 76 -4.04 10.88 -8.04
N GLU A 77 -4.30 11.88 -7.21
CA GLU A 77 -3.51 13.10 -7.14
C GLU A 77 -2.96 13.24 -5.72
N PHE A 78 -1.64 13.45 -5.64
CA PHE A 78 -0.97 13.61 -4.36
C PHE A 78 -0.80 15.09 -4.06
N THR A 79 -1.43 15.54 -2.99
CA THR A 79 -1.26 16.90 -2.47
C THR A 79 -0.19 16.89 -1.37
N PRO A 80 0.92 17.63 -1.54
CA PRO A 80 1.90 17.83 -0.47
C PRO A 80 1.27 18.42 0.80
N TRP A 81 1.76 18.04 1.97
CA TRP A 81 1.19 18.47 3.26
C TRP A 81 1.16 19.99 3.42
N ASP A 82 2.20 20.69 2.96
CA ASP A 82 2.33 22.14 2.97
C ASP A 82 1.34 22.85 2.03
N GLN A 83 0.72 22.10 1.10
CA GLN A 83 -0.26 22.59 0.14
C GLN A 83 -1.70 22.21 0.51
N LEU A 84 -1.90 21.48 1.62
CA LEU A 84 -3.24 21.18 2.13
C LEU A 84 -3.90 22.43 2.70
N THR A 85 -5.22 22.55 2.50
CA THR A 85 -5.99 23.59 3.17
C THR A 85 -6.02 23.34 4.68
N GLU A 86 -6.28 24.37 5.48
CA GLU A 86 -6.43 24.18 6.93
C GLU A 86 -7.57 23.21 7.26
N THR A 87 -8.67 23.24 6.50
CA THR A 87 -9.77 22.28 6.62
C THR A 87 -9.35 20.84 6.31
N ASP A 88 -8.52 20.63 5.29
CA ASP A 88 -7.98 19.28 4.99
C ASP A 88 -7.12 18.77 6.15
N LYS A 89 -6.27 19.63 6.70
CA LYS A 89 -5.43 19.28 7.87
C LYS A 89 -6.27 18.97 9.09
N GLU A 90 -7.30 19.76 9.37
CA GLU A 90 -8.25 19.53 10.47
C GLU A 90 -8.95 18.17 10.32
N ASN A 91 -9.45 17.85 9.12
CA ASN A 91 -10.09 16.57 8.83
C ASN A 91 -9.13 15.39 9.00
N LEU A 92 -7.89 15.51 8.49
CA LEU A 92 -6.87 14.48 8.65
C LEU A 92 -6.49 14.28 10.12
N ASN A 93 -6.32 15.38 10.87
CA ASN A 93 -6.04 15.34 12.30
C ASN A 93 -7.17 14.70 13.10
N PHE A 94 -8.43 14.96 12.72
CA PHE A 94 -9.58 14.30 13.31
C PHE A 94 -9.52 12.80 13.10
N ILE A 95 -9.37 12.34 11.85
CA ILE A 95 -9.29 10.91 11.53
C ILE A 95 -8.12 10.25 12.25
N SER A 96 -6.93 10.87 12.23
CA SER A 96 -5.75 10.31 12.89
C SER A 96 -5.94 10.20 14.40
N SER A 97 -6.56 11.21 15.02
CA SER A 97 -6.85 11.23 16.45
C SER A 97 -7.88 10.16 16.82
N PHE A 98 -8.95 10.05 16.02
CA PHE A 98 -9.97 9.02 16.19
C PHE A 98 -9.37 7.61 16.10
N LEU A 99 -8.58 7.32 15.07
CA LEU A 99 -7.92 6.03 14.89
C LEU A 99 -6.92 5.74 16.02
N HIS A 100 -6.23 6.77 16.51
CA HIS A 100 -5.31 6.62 17.63
C HIS A 100 -6.03 6.28 18.94
N GLN A 101 -7.12 6.97 19.24
CA GLN A 101 -7.95 6.71 20.42
C GLN A 101 -8.61 5.33 20.33
N SER A 102 -9.01 4.92 19.12
CA SER A 102 -9.67 3.63 18.88
C SER A 102 -8.74 2.41 19.02
N LYS A 103 -7.45 2.60 19.32
CA LYS A 103 -6.50 1.49 19.51
C LYS A 103 -6.92 0.51 20.59
N GLU A 104 -7.64 0.96 21.61
CA GLU A 104 -8.14 0.07 22.68
C GLU A 104 -9.20 -0.94 22.17
N PHE A 105 -9.90 -0.61 21.07
CA PHE A 105 -10.91 -1.46 20.44
C PHE A 105 -10.34 -2.33 19.31
N VAL A 106 -9.07 -2.17 18.96
CA VAL A 106 -8.40 -2.92 17.89
C VAL A 106 -7.32 -3.81 18.50
N ASN A 107 -7.29 -5.08 18.10
CA ASN A 107 -6.27 -6.00 18.59
C ASN A 107 -4.85 -5.50 18.23
N PRO A 108 -3.88 -5.57 19.15
CA PRO A 108 -2.48 -5.24 18.85
C PRO A 108 -1.95 -6.07 17.67
N VAL A 109 -1.07 -5.46 16.87
CA VAL A 109 -0.46 -6.10 15.68
C VAL A 109 0.32 -7.37 16.03
N GLY A 110 0.71 -7.55 17.30
CA GLY A 110 1.39 -8.75 17.82
C GLY A 110 0.47 -9.87 18.33
N SER A 111 -0.86 -9.76 18.19
CA SER A 111 -1.77 -10.84 18.60
C SER A 111 -1.59 -12.08 17.73
N SER A 112 -1.49 -13.25 18.37
CA SER A 112 -1.32 -14.56 17.73
C SER A 112 -2.47 -14.96 16.80
N THR A 113 -3.59 -14.22 16.81
CA THR A 113 -4.75 -14.46 15.96
C THR A 113 -4.71 -13.73 14.61
N ARG A 114 -3.69 -12.90 14.32
CA ARG A 114 -3.57 -12.24 13.01
C ARG A 114 -2.54 -12.90 12.09
N SER A 115 -2.91 -13.02 10.82
CA SER A 115 -2.00 -13.17 9.70
C SER A 115 -1.32 -11.82 9.39
N TRP A 116 -0.06 -11.90 8.97
CA TRP A 116 0.70 -10.76 8.47
C TRP A 116 0.02 -10.28 7.19
N GLY A 117 -0.07 -8.95 7.04
CA GLY A 117 -0.71 -8.31 5.88
C GLY A 117 -0.17 -8.81 4.56
#